data_AF-A0A7D9I1C6-F1
#
_entry.id   AF-A0A7D9I1C6-F1
#
_cell.length_a   1.000
_cell.length_b   1.000
_cell.length_c   1.000
_cell.angle_alpha   90.00
_cell.angle_beta   90.00
_cell.angle_gamma   90.00
#
_symmetry.space_group_name_H-M   'P 1'
#
loop_
_entity.id
_entity.type
_entity.pdbx_description
1 polymer ?
#
loop_
_entity_poly.entity_id
_entity_poly.type
_entity_poly.pdbx_seq_one_letter_code
_entity_poly.pdbx_strand_id
1 'polypeptide(L)'
;YVSRKNFMDSTKHCILGTQQFRPRELASQMNLSMDNGWGIIRCIVDYCLSLSDGKYLILKDPNKGMIRIYDIPNNTFESEGEDDDDDDDDEEADDEEEEPEQNGKANSDGAL
;
A
#
# COMPACT_ATOMS: atom_id res chain seq x y z
N TYR A 1 -21.63 -17.02 1.40
CA TYR A 1 -21.67 -18.07 2.44
C TYR A 1 -21.33 -19.42 1.84
N VAL A 2 -20.28 -20.07 2.36
CA VAL A 2 -19.82 -21.39 1.92
C VAL A 2 -19.75 -22.31 3.13
N SER A 3 -20.15 -23.57 2.98
CA SER A 3 -20.05 -24.58 4.03
C SER A 3 -19.46 -25.88 3.49
N ARG A 4 -18.89 -26.70 4.38
CA ARG A 4 -18.48 -28.06 4.04
C ARG A 4 -19.72 -28.93 3.82
N LYS A 5 -19.64 -29.86 2.86
CA LYS A 5 -20.73 -30.81 2.58
C LYS A 5 -20.85 -31.86 3.69
N ASN A 6 -19.72 -32.28 4.25
CA ASN A 6 -19.63 -33.10 5.46
C ASN A 6 -18.64 -32.42 6.40
N PHE A 7 -18.97 -32.32 7.69
CA PHE A 7 -18.11 -31.66 8.68
C PHE A 7 -16.73 -32.32 8.82
N MET A 8 -16.64 -33.63 8.57
CA MET A 8 -15.38 -34.39 8.62
C MET A 8 -14.53 -34.33 7.35
N ASP A 9 -15.08 -33.87 6.22
CA ASP A 9 -14.39 -33.82 4.93
C ASP A 9 -14.17 -32.36 4.51
N SER A 10 -12.92 -31.88 4.59
CA SER A 10 -12.54 -30.52 4.20
C SER A 10 -12.31 -30.36 2.69
N THR A 11 -12.50 -31.40 1.87
CA THR A 11 -12.27 -31.31 0.42
C THR A 11 -13.52 -30.86 -0.34
N LYS A 12 -14.71 -31.07 0.22
CA LYS A 12 -15.99 -30.82 -0.47
C LYS A 12 -16.78 -29.69 0.18
N HIS A 13 -17.12 -28.68 -0.61
CA HIS A 13 -17.85 -27.49 -0.18
C HIS A 13 -19.11 -27.22 -1.02
N CYS A 14 -20.09 -26.55 -0.44
CA CYS A 14 -21.30 -26.06 -1.10
C CYS A 14 -21.56 -24.58 -0.80
N ILE A 15 -22.20 -23.89 -1.74
CA ILE A 15 -22.58 -22.48 -1.64
C ILE A 15 -23.98 -22.40 -1.02
N LEU A 16 -24.12 -21.64 0.06
CA LEU A 16 -25.41 -21.45 0.74
C LEU A 16 -26.12 -20.17 0.29
N GLY A 17 -25.38 -19.21 -0.25
CA GLY A 17 -25.92 -17.94 -0.73
C GLY A 17 -24.87 -16.85 -0.82
N THR A 18 -25.25 -15.71 -1.38
CA THR A 18 -24.42 -14.51 -1.51
C THR A 18 -25.09 -13.33 -0.84
N GLN A 19 -24.28 -12.37 -0.37
CA GLN A 19 -24.78 -11.11 0.19
C GLN A 19 -23.93 -9.97 -0.35
N GLN A 20 -24.58 -8.84 -0.64
CA GLN A 20 -23.94 -7.64 -1.17
C GLN A 20 -24.15 -6.49 -0.19
N PHE A 21 -23.10 -5.70 0.01
CA PHE A 21 -23.13 -4.52 0.86
C PHE A 21 -22.38 -3.39 0.18
N ARG A 22 -22.79 -2.14 0.47
CA ARG A 22 -21.95 -1.00 0.16
C ARG A 22 -20.78 -0.98 1.16
N PRO A 23 -19.51 -0.79 0.71
CA PRO A 23 -18.35 -0.88 1.59
C PRO A 23 -18.44 0.00 2.85
N ARG A 24 -18.96 1.22 2.70
CA ARG A 24 -19.12 2.16 3.83
C ARG A 24 -20.14 1.68 4.87
N GLU A 25 -21.21 1.02 4.44
CA GLU A 25 -22.23 0.47 5.33
C GLU A 25 -21.68 -0.74 6.10
N LEU A 26 -20.94 -1.61 5.41
CA LEU A 26 -20.28 -2.76 6.05
C LEU A 26 -19.24 -2.32 7.08
N ALA A 27 -18.44 -1.30 6.77
CA ALA A 27 -17.46 -0.74 7.72
C ALA A 27 -18.14 -0.26 9.01
N SER A 28 -19.25 0.47 8.89
CA SER A 28 -20.02 0.92 10.05
C SER A 28 -20.61 -0.26 10.85
N GLN A 29 -21.15 -1.29 10.18
CA GLN A 29 -21.69 -2.48 10.84
C GLN A 29 -20.61 -3.29 11.58
N MET A 30 -19.38 -3.30 11.06
CA MET A 30 -18.23 -3.97 11.67
C MET A 30 -17.52 -3.11 12.73
N ASN A 31 -18.06 -1.93 13.07
CA ASN A 31 -17.44 -0.97 13.98
C ASN A 31 -16.01 -0.56 13.54
N LEU A 32 -15.79 -0.46 12.23
CA LEU A 32 -14.55 0.02 11.63
C LEU A 32 -14.65 1.53 11.40
N SER A 33 -13.82 2.30 12.11
CA SER A 33 -13.68 3.75 11.89
C SER A 33 -12.53 4.03 10.93
N MET A 34 -12.82 4.69 9.80
CA MET A 34 -11.82 5.05 8.81
C MET A 34 -10.84 6.10 9.34
N ASP A 35 -11.30 7.05 10.15
CA ASP A 35 -10.45 8.06 10.77
C ASP A 35 -9.44 7.42 11.74
N ASN A 36 -9.89 6.43 12.50
CA ASN A 36 -9.02 5.63 13.36
C ASN A 36 -7.99 4.85 12.51
N GLY A 37 -8.43 4.19 11.45
CA GLY A 37 -7.55 3.45 10.53
C GLY A 37 -6.45 4.34 9.93
N TRP A 38 -6.82 5.51 9.39
CA TRP A 38 -5.86 6.47 8.86
C TRP A 38 -4.92 7.02 9.94
N GLY A 39 -5.42 7.28 11.15
CA GLY A 39 -4.60 7.69 12.28
C GLY A 39 -3.53 6.65 12.65
N ILE A 40 -3.89 5.37 12.69
CA ILE A 40 -2.94 4.28 12.95
C ILE A 40 -1.89 4.19 11.84
N ILE A 41 -2.31 4.22 10.57
CA ILE A 41 -1.38 4.16 9.42
C ILE A 41 -0.41 5.33 9.47
N ARG A 42 -0.91 6.55 9.70
CA ARG A 42 -0.06 7.74 9.80
C ARG A 42 0.99 7.60 10.90
N CYS A 43 0.59 7.11 12.07
CA CYS A 43 1.52 6.87 13.18
C CYS A 43 2.62 5.86 12.83
N ILE A 44 2.30 4.81 12.08
CA ILE A 44 3.29 3.81 11.65
C ILE A 44 4.24 4.42 10.60
N VAL A 45 3.70 5.13 9.62
CA VAL A 45 4.51 5.76 8.57
C VAL A 45 5.45 6.81 9.15
N ASP A 46 4.96 7.69 10.03
CA ASP A 46 5.79 8.70 10.69
C ASP A 46 6.90 8.06 11.53
N TYR A 47 6.64 6.90 12.16
CA TYR A 47 7.66 6.14 12.86
C TYR A 47 8.70 5.56 11.90
N CYS A 48 8.29 4.93 10.81
CA CYS A 48 9.21 4.37 9.80
C CYS A 48 10.07 5.45 9.14
N LEU A 49 9.52 6.64 8.86
CA LEU A 49 10.27 7.78 8.32
C LEU A 49 11.31 8.35 9.31
N SER A 50 11.20 8.03 10.60
CA SER A 50 12.19 8.41 11.61
C SER A 50 13.33 7.40 11.76
N LEU A 51 13.22 6.22 11.13
CA LEU A 51 14.24 5.18 11.14
C LEU A 51 15.25 5.42 10.02
N SER A 52 16.41 4.78 10.12
CA SER A 52 17.41 4.75 9.04
C SER A 52 16.95 3.86 7.89
N ASP A 53 17.55 4.05 6.73
CA ASP A 53 17.30 3.19 5.58
C ASP A 53 17.73 1.74 5.88
N GLY A 54 16.85 0.79 5.56
CA GLY A 54 17.05 -0.62 5.87
C GLY A 54 15.77 -1.44 5.73
N LYS A 55 15.87 -2.76 5.90
CA LYS A 55 14.70 -3.66 5.88
C LYS A 55 14.14 -3.79 7.31
N TYR A 56 12.82 -3.63 7.45
CA TYR A 56 12.10 -3.74 8.73
C TYR A 56 10.93 -4.74 8.65
N LEU A 57 10.60 -5.35 9.79
CA LEU A 57 9.48 -6.29 9.93
C LEU A 57 8.48 -5.83 10.99
N ILE A 58 7.21 -5.70 10.59
CA ILE A 58 6.10 -5.41 11.51
C ILE A 58 5.42 -6.74 11.89
N LEU A 59 5.40 -7.07 13.18
CA LEU A 59 4.85 -8.34 13.67
C LEU A 59 3.88 -8.13 14.84
N LYS A 60 2.71 -8.77 14.77
CA LYS A 60 1.74 -8.83 15.87
C LYS A 60 2.14 -9.93 16.86
N ASP A 61 2.23 -9.59 18.14
CA ASP A 61 2.56 -10.56 19.19
C ASP A 61 1.47 -11.65 19.29
N PRO A 62 1.79 -12.95 19.23
CA PRO A 62 0.77 -14.00 19.27
C PRO A 62 -0.08 -13.98 20.54
N ASN A 63 0.53 -13.69 21.68
CA ASN A 63 -0.07 -13.79 23.01
C ASN A 63 -0.59 -12.44 23.52
N LYS A 64 -0.05 -11.33 23.04
CA LYS A 64 -0.39 -9.97 23.46
C LYS A 64 -1.03 -9.18 22.31
N GLY A 65 -1.97 -8.31 22.63
CA GLY A 65 -2.60 -7.41 21.64
C GLY A 65 -1.72 -6.22 21.26
N MET A 66 -0.48 -6.48 20.84
CA MET A 66 0.48 -5.42 20.48
C MET A 66 1.25 -5.76 19.21
N ILE A 67 1.73 -4.72 18.53
CA ILE A 67 2.53 -4.79 17.32
C ILE A 67 3.96 -4.35 17.67
N ARG A 68 4.96 -4.99 17.05
CA ARG A 68 6.37 -4.65 17.17
C ARG A 68 6.98 -4.44 15.79
N ILE A 69 7.97 -3.56 15.72
CA ILE A 69 8.76 -3.29 14.52
C ILE A 69 10.20 -3.76 14.82
N TYR A 70 10.72 -4.64 13.98
CA TYR A 70 12.06 -5.22 14.08
C TYR A 70 12.93 -4.72 12.94
N ASP A 71 14.15 -4.34 13.24
CA ASP A 71 15.23 -4.16 12.27
C ASP A 71 15.80 -5.54 11.91
N ILE A 72 15.97 -5.81 10.63
CA ILE A 72 16.42 -7.11 10.13
C ILE A 72 17.53 -6.93 9.10
N PRO A 73 18.51 -7.86 9.03
CA PRO A 73 19.53 -7.82 7.99
C PRO A 73 18.92 -7.77 6.59
N ASN A 74 19.58 -7.10 5.64
CA ASN A 74 19.10 -6.99 4.26
C ASN A 74 18.90 -8.38 3.60
N ASN A 75 19.76 -9.34 3.93
CA ASN A 75 19.69 -10.73 3.44
C ASN A 75 18.62 -11.60 4.16
N THR A 76 17.66 -11.02 4.89
CA THR A 76 16.65 -11.80 5.65
C THR A 76 15.58 -12.41 4.74
N PHE A 77 15.34 -11.82 3.58
CA PHE A 77 14.30 -12.27 2.63
C PHE A 77 14.88 -12.83 1.32
N GLU A 78 16.19 -12.72 1.14
CA GLU A 78 16.92 -13.33 0.03
C GLU A 78 17.10 -14.83 0.34
N SER A 79 16.78 -15.69 -0.63
CA SER A 79 16.97 -17.14 -0.52
C SER A 79 18.44 -17.47 -0.72
N GLU A 80 18.98 -18.50 -0.04
CA GLU A 80 20.40 -18.94 -0.11
C GLU A 80 20.87 -19.46 -1.51
N GLY A 81 20.35 -18.94 -2.62
CA GLY A 81 20.70 -19.36 -3.98
C GLY A 81 20.41 -18.34 -5.08
N GLU A 82 20.19 -17.08 -4.75
CA GLU A 82 20.27 -15.98 -5.71
C GLU A 82 21.60 -15.26 -5.45
N ASP A 83 22.63 -15.61 -6.24
CA ASP A 83 23.83 -14.79 -6.38
C ASP A 83 23.39 -13.50 -7.09
N ASP A 84 23.49 -12.35 -6.42
CA ASP A 84 23.20 -11.02 -6.98
C ASP A 84 24.14 -10.73 -8.18
N ASP A 85 23.59 -10.77 -9.39
CA ASP A 85 24.06 -10.00 -10.54
C ASP A 85 23.23 -8.70 -10.60
N ASP A 86 23.38 -7.80 -9.63
CA ASP A 86 22.87 -6.43 -9.74
C ASP A 86 24.04 -5.51 -10.13
N ASP A 87 24.22 -5.35 -11.45
CA ASP A 87 24.93 -4.20 -12.03
C ASP A 87 24.07 -2.95 -11.76
N ASP A 88 24.62 -2.04 -10.94
CA ASP A 88 24.20 -0.64 -10.83
C ASP A 88 24.16 0.00 -12.23
N ASP A 89 22.98 0.45 -12.67
CA ASP A 89 22.88 1.50 -13.68
C ASP A 89 21.94 2.61 -13.16
N ASP A 90 22.58 3.56 -12.48
CA ASP A 90 22.14 4.94 -12.33
C ASP A 90 21.99 5.56 -13.74
N GLU A 91 20.76 5.68 -14.25
CA GLU A 91 20.46 6.66 -15.30
C GLU A 91 19.56 7.77 -14.74
N GLU A 92 20.24 8.80 -14.23
CA GLU A 92 19.75 10.17 -14.08
C GLU A 92 19.22 10.68 -15.43
N ALA A 93 17.91 10.86 -15.54
CA ALA A 93 17.28 11.62 -16.63
C ALA A 93 16.83 12.98 -16.09
N ASP A 94 17.78 13.92 -16.15
CA ASP A 94 17.58 15.37 -16.12
C ASP A 94 16.86 15.79 -17.42
N ASP A 95 15.64 16.32 -17.30
CA ASP A 95 14.97 17.04 -18.39
C ASP A 95 14.59 18.43 -17.85
N GLU A 96 15.54 19.36 -18.00
CA GLU A 96 15.34 20.80 -17.85
C GLU A 96 14.34 21.34 -18.90
N GLU A 97 13.53 22.30 -18.46
CA GLU A 97 12.45 22.97 -19.21
C GLU A 97 12.96 23.78 -20.42
N GLU A 98 12.26 23.73 -21.57
CA GLU A 98 12.28 24.81 -22.58
C GLU A 98 10.86 25.29 -22.93
N GLU A 99 10.50 26.47 -22.40
CA GLU A 99 9.42 27.33 -22.87
C GLU A 99 9.83 28.06 -24.17
N PRO A 100 8.99 28.14 -25.21
CA PRO A 100 9.13 29.18 -26.23
C PRO A 100 8.12 30.31 -26.01
N GLU A 101 8.63 31.43 -25.47
CA GLU A 101 8.01 32.75 -25.65
C GLU A 101 8.06 33.15 -27.14
N GLN A 102 6.91 33.47 -27.75
CA GLN A 102 6.85 34.53 -28.78
C GLN A 102 5.66 35.45 -28.54
N ASN A 103 6.01 36.64 -28.04
CA ASN A 103 5.17 37.83 -27.94
C ASN A 103 5.09 38.55 -29.30
N GLY A 104 3.91 39.07 -29.66
CA GLY A 104 3.72 39.92 -30.84
C GLY A 104 2.32 40.53 -30.93
N LYS A 105 2.05 41.55 -30.11
CA LYS A 105 0.85 42.41 -30.12
C LYS A 105 0.42 42.90 -31.51
N ALA A 106 -0.89 42.97 -31.76
CA ALA A 106 -1.53 44.14 -32.37
C ALA A 106 -3.05 44.19 -32.04
N ASN A 107 -3.45 45.27 -31.36
CA ASN A 107 -4.85 45.71 -31.23
C ASN A 107 -5.55 45.81 -32.59
N SER A 108 -6.86 45.57 -32.64
CA SER A 108 -7.86 46.62 -32.95
C SER A 108 -9.27 46.05 -33.04
N ASP A 109 -10.20 46.80 -32.45
CA ASP A 109 -11.55 47.06 -32.93
C ASP A 109 -12.54 45.90 -33.18
N GLY A 110 -13.55 45.86 -32.30
CA GLY A 110 -14.85 46.39 -32.73
C GLY A 110 -15.86 45.44 -33.36
N ALA A 111 -17.08 45.58 -32.85
CA ALA A 111 -18.36 45.45 -33.55
C ALA A 111 -19.02 44.06 -33.64
N LEU A 112 -20.17 44.03 -32.95
CA LEU A 112 -21.41 43.26 -33.13
C LEU A 112 -21.49 41.86 -32.50
#